data_AF-A0A550HHM6-F1
#
_entry.id   AF-A0A550HHM6-F1
#
_cell.length_a   1.000
_cell.length_b   1.000
_cell.length_c   1.000
_cell.angle_alpha   90.00
_cell.angle_beta   90.00
_cell.angle_gamma   90.00
#
_symmetry.space_group_name_H-M   'P 1'
#
loop_
_entity.id
_entity.type
_entity.pdbx_description
1 polymer ?
#
loop_
_entity_poly.entity_id
_entity_poly.type
_entity_poly.pdbx_seq_one_letter_code
_entity_poly.pdbx_strand_id
1 'polypeptide(L)'
;MPLTRARYGREHQPTREFSFPRDRDSANLRASAFDVLGLAGTTLAWPYQRRRAALEELFRKYQLTAPWALCPSTTDPHSVHEWLTSWNAAGLEGVVF
;
A
#
# COMPACT_ATOMS: atom_id res chain seq x y z
N MET A 1 17.06 -38.93 -19.67
CA MET A 1 15.57 -38.94 -19.72
C MET A 1 15.11 -40.12 -18.88
N PRO A 2 14.18 -39.97 -17.92
CA PRO A 2 12.93 -39.20 -18.04
C PRO A 2 12.77 -38.03 -17.04
N LEU A 3 11.69 -37.29 -17.29
CA LEU A 3 11.30 -35.94 -16.84
C LEU A 3 10.51 -35.90 -15.51
N THR A 4 10.24 -34.66 -15.06
CA THR A 4 9.21 -34.15 -14.12
C THR A 4 9.75 -33.88 -12.71
N ARG A 5 9.70 -32.66 -12.13
CA ARG A 5 8.57 -31.72 -12.01
C ARG A 5 9.08 -30.28 -11.81
N ALA A 6 8.48 -29.32 -12.51
CA ALA A 6 8.76 -27.90 -12.39
C ALA A 6 8.53 -27.39 -10.96
N ARG A 7 9.55 -26.75 -10.37
CA ARG A 7 9.38 -25.91 -9.17
C ARG A 7 8.93 -24.54 -9.65
N TYR A 8 7.67 -24.21 -9.42
CA TYR A 8 7.15 -22.86 -9.58
C TYR A 8 7.71 -22.03 -8.42
N GLY A 9 8.81 -21.33 -8.64
CA GLY A 9 9.35 -20.36 -7.69
C GLY A 9 8.42 -19.17 -7.66
N ARG A 10 7.56 -19.08 -6.64
CA ARG A 10 6.90 -17.82 -6.28
C ARG A 10 7.98 -16.87 -5.80
N GLU A 11 8.17 -15.77 -6.51
CA GLU A 11 8.94 -14.63 -6.06
C GLU A 11 8.33 -14.14 -4.73
N HIS A 12 9.05 -14.37 -3.63
CA HIS A 12 8.81 -13.70 -2.38
C HIS A 12 9.08 -12.22 -2.62
N GLN A 13 8.02 -11.43 -2.74
CA GLN A 13 8.12 -9.98 -2.68
C GLN A 13 8.67 -9.64 -1.30
N PRO A 14 9.80 -8.91 -1.19
CA PRO A 14 10.41 -8.65 0.10
C PRO A 14 9.46 -7.80 0.93
N THR A 15 9.19 -8.25 2.16
CA THR A 15 8.47 -7.53 3.19
C THR A 15 9.19 -6.20 3.37
N ARG A 16 8.68 -5.12 2.74
CA ARG A 16 9.15 -3.77 3.04
C ARG A 16 8.68 -3.49 4.45
N GLU A 17 9.63 -3.39 5.37
CA GLU A 17 9.40 -3.04 6.75
C GLU A 17 8.82 -1.62 6.78
N PHE A 18 7.50 -1.51 6.90
CA PHE A 18 6.81 -0.24 7.03
C PHE A 18 6.96 0.24 8.48
N SER A 19 8.07 0.90 8.76
CA SER A 19 8.29 1.55 10.06
C SER A 19 7.54 2.89 10.09
N PHE A 20 6.47 2.97 10.88
CA PHE A 20 5.81 4.23 11.23
C PHE A 20 6.51 4.85 12.45
N PRO A 21 7.15 6.04 12.30
CA PRO A 21 7.80 6.70 13.43
C PRO A 21 6.77 7.13 14.48
N ARG A 22 7.10 6.93 15.76
CA ARG A 22 6.23 7.21 16.92
C ARG A 22 6.34 8.63 17.48
N ASP A 23 7.13 9.51 16.88
CA ASP A 23 7.46 10.82 17.47
C ASP A 23 6.65 11.97 16.86
N ARG A 24 5.93 12.71 17.71
CA ARG A 24 5.04 13.84 17.36
C ARG A 24 5.73 15.21 17.51
N ASP A 25 7.00 15.32 17.10
CA ASP A 25 7.61 16.64 16.94
C ASP A 25 7.37 17.16 15.52
N SER A 26 7.03 18.45 15.43
CA SER A 26 6.48 19.18 14.29
C SER A 26 7.36 19.28 13.03
N ALA A 27 8.36 18.43 12.87
CA ALA A 27 9.29 18.39 11.74
C ALA A 27 9.03 17.25 10.72
N ASN A 28 8.14 16.27 10.97
CA ASN A 28 8.00 15.10 10.10
C ASN A 28 6.55 14.59 9.93
N LEU A 29 5.57 15.48 9.70
CA LEU A 29 4.22 15.07 9.32
C LEU A 29 4.24 14.36 7.97
N ARG A 30 4.12 13.02 7.98
CA ARG A 30 3.88 12.22 6.79
C ARG A 30 2.38 12.04 6.59
N ALA A 31 1.87 12.44 5.44
CA ALA A 31 0.48 12.22 5.05
C ALA A 31 0.34 10.88 4.31
N SER A 32 -0.56 10.02 4.79
CA SER A 32 -0.90 8.76 4.13
C SER A 32 -1.98 8.99 3.07
N ALA A 33 -1.63 8.81 1.80
CA ALA A 33 -2.57 8.93 0.68
C ALA A 33 -3.23 7.58 0.38
N PHE A 34 -4.57 7.56 0.29
CA PHE A 34 -5.35 6.33 0.08
C PHE A 34 -6.30 6.40 -1.14
N ASP A 35 -6.67 7.59 -1.63
CA ASP A 35 -7.53 7.73 -2.83
C ASP A 35 -7.12 8.95 -3.67
N VAL A 36 -7.57 9.00 -4.92
CA VAL A 36 -7.48 10.14 -5.84
C VAL A 36 -8.87 10.45 -6.39
N LEU A 37 -9.41 11.60 -6.01
CA LEU A 37 -10.77 12.01 -6.40
C LEU A 37 -10.79 12.88 -7.66
N GLY A 38 -9.64 13.40 -8.08
CA GLY A 38 -9.54 14.23 -9.27
C GLY A 38 -8.14 14.25 -9.86
N LEU A 39 -8.05 14.46 -11.17
CA LEU A 39 -6.80 14.58 -11.92
C LEU A 39 -6.90 15.76 -12.87
N ALA A 40 -5.87 16.61 -12.90
CA ALA A 40 -5.77 17.77 -13.78
C ALA A 40 -7.04 18.67 -13.76
N GLY A 41 -7.64 18.86 -12.59
CA GLY A 41 -8.84 19.67 -12.40
C GLY A 41 -10.17 18.97 -12.65
N THR A 42 -10.16 17.69 -13.06
CA THR A 42 -11.39 16.93 -13.33
C THR A 42 -11.65 15.92 -12.23
N THR A 43 -12.86 15.93 -11.66
CA THR A 43 -13.33 14.91 -10.70
C THR A 43 -13.52 13.56 -11.40
N LEU A 44 -13.04 12.49 -10.76
CA LEU A 44 -13.14 11.12 -11.28
C LEU A 44 -14.40 10.43 -10.75
N ALA A 45 -15.35 10.12 -11.64
CA ALA A 45 -16.51 9.28 -11.34
C ALA A 45 -16.21 7.76 -11.44
N TRP A 46 -14.94 7.38 -11.33
CA TRP A 46 -14.51 5.99 -11.52
C TRP A 46 -14.76 5.15 -10.25
N PRO A 47 -14.94 3.82 -10.39
CA PRO A 47 -14.90 2.90 -9.25
C PRO A 47 -13.57 2.99 -8.49
N TYR A 48 -13.60 2.70 -7.18
CA TYR A 48 -12.44 2.80 -6.30
C TYR A 48 -11.22 2.04 -6.84
N GLN A 49 -11.40 0.84 -7.38
CA GLN A 49 -10.30 0.03 -7.92
C GLN A 49 -9.51 0.80 -9.01
N ARG A 50 -10.22 1.54 -9.87
CA ARG A 50 -9.59 2.32 -10.92
C ARG A 50 -8.92 3.59 -10.37
N ARG A 51 -9.53 4.25 -9.38
CA ARG A 51 -8.90 5.39 -8.69
C ARG A 51 -7.63 4.95 -7.94
N ARG A 52 -7.68 3.81 -7.24
CA ARG A 52 -6.55 3.22 -6.54
C ARG A 52 -5.38 2.95 -7.47
N ALA A 53 -5.63 2.32 -8.63
CA ALA A 53 -4.61 2.08 -9.64
C ALA A 53 -3.99 3.40 -10.17
N ALA A 54 -4.81 4.43 -10.38
CA ALA A 54 -4.32 5.75 -10.78
C ALA A 54 -3.44 6.39 -9.70
N LEU A 55 -3.81 6.26 -8.41
CA LEU A 55 -2.99 6.73 -7.29
C LEU A 55 -1.61 6.03 -7.25
N GLU A 56 -1.56 4.71 -7.43
CA GLU A 56 -0.29 3.97 -7.49
C GLU A 56 0.59 4.43 -8.65
N GLU A 57 -0.04 4.69 -9.81
CA GLU A 57 0.67 5.19 -10.97
C GLU A 57 1.24 6.59 -10.72
N LEU A 58 0.53 7.48 -10.00
CA LEU A 58 1.10 8.77 -9.59
C LEU A 58 2.35 8.60 -8.73
N PHE A 59 2.29 7.71 -7.73
CA PHE A 59 3.44 7.42 -6.86
C PHE A 59 4.63 6.88 -7.66
N ARG A 60 4.39 5.93 -8.58
CA ARG A 60 5.45 5.40 -9.47
C ARG A 60 5.99 6.46 -10.42
N LYS A 61 5.11 7.19 -11.11
CA LYS A 61 5.49 8.15 -12.15
C LYS A 61 6.29 9.32 -11.59
N TYR A 62 5.88 9.85 -10.45
CA TYR A 62 6.50 11.03 -9.83
C TYR A 62 7.47 10.69 -8.70
N GLN A 63 7.70 9.39 -8.44
CA GLN A 63 8.56 8.90 -7.36
C GLN A 63 8.21 9.58 -6.03
N LEU A 64 6.91 9.64 -5.73
CA LEU A 64 6.41 10.35 -4.55
C LEU A 64 6.95 9.67 -3.30
N THR A 65 7.64 10.47 -2.49
CA THR A 65 8.16 10.10 -1.18
C THR A 65 7.76 11.19 -0.18
N ALA A 66 8.48 11.38 0.92
CA ALA A 66 8.14 12.36 1.95
C ALA A 66 7.78 13.74 1.33
N PRO A 67 6.70 14.39 1.79
CA PRO A 67 5.89 14.07 2.97
C PRO A 67 4.81 12.99 2.73
N TRP A 68 4.74 12.39 1.54
CA TRP A 68 3.68 11.44 1.19
C TRP A 68 4.10 9.99 1.42
N ALA A 69 3.21 9.21 2.02
CA ALA A 69 3.29 7.76 2.07
C ALA A 69 2.05 7.19 1.37
N LEU A 70 2.24 6.13 0.59
CA LEU A 70 1.10 5.41 0.02
C LEU A 70 0.51 4.49 1.08
N CYS A 71 -0.79 4.60 1.32
CA CYS A 71 -1.48 3.72 2.25
C CYS A 71 -1.51 2.28 1.70
N PRO A 72 -1.08 1.27 2.47
CA PRO A 72 -1.23 -0.14 2.09
C PRO A 72 -2.69 -0.47 1.80
N SER A 73 -2.92 -1.27 0.76
CA SER A 73 -4.24 -1.73 0.35
C SER A 73 -4.08 -3.10 -0.27
N THR A 74 -5.01 -4.01 -0.01
CA THR A 74 -4.98 -5.37 -0.55
C THR A 74 -6.40 -5.87 -0.80
N THR A 75 -6.56 -6.77 -1.75
CA THR A 75 -7.78 -7.55 -1.95
C THR A 75 -7.63 -8.99 -1.47
N ASP A 76 -6.45 -9.34 -0.92
CA ASP A 76 -6.15 -10.66 -0.38
C ASP A 76 -6.53 -10.73 1.11
N PRO A 77 -7.51 -11.58 1.49
CA PRO A 77 -7.91 -11.76 2.88
C PRO A 77 -6.79 -12.26 3.79
N HIS A 78 -5.80 -12.99 3.27
CA HIS A 78 -4.67 -13.45 4.08
C HIS A 78 -3.78 -12.29 4.52
N SER A 79 -3.51 -11.35 3.61
CA SER A 79 -2.81 -10.10 3.92
C SER A 79 -3.56 -9.29 5.00
N VAL A 80 -4.89 -9.18 4.90
CA VAL A 80 -5.70 -8.49 5.92
C VAL A 80 -5.56 -9.16 7.29
N HIS A 81 -5.63 -10.49 7.34
CA HIS A 81 -5.48 -11.24 8.59
C HIS A 81 -4.10 -11.04 9.22
N GLU A 82 -3.04 -11.06 8.41
CA GLU A 82 -1.68 -10.79 8.85
C GLU A 82 -1.57 -9.39 9.47
N TRP A 83 -2.13 -8.36 8.81
CA TRP A 83 -2.11 -6.98 9.33
C TRP A 83 -2.81 -6.87 10.68
N LEU A 84 -4.02 -7.44 10.80
CA LEU A 84 -4.81 -7.36 12.04
C LEU A 84 -4.18 -8.11 13.23
N THR A 85 -3.39 -9.16 12.95
CA THR A 85 -2.75 -9.98 13.99
C THR A 85 -1.36 -9.49 14.35
N SER A 86 -0.62 -8.96 13.37
CA SER A 86 0.81 -8.70 13.50
C SER A 86 1.14 -7.20 13.61
N TRP A 87 0.26 -6.30 13.14
CA TRP A 87 0.59 -4.87 13.03
C TRP A 87 -0.01 -3.99 14.15
N ASN A 88 -0.66 -4.57 15.16
CA ASN A 88 -1.11 -3.81 16.35
C ASN A 88 0.05 -3.09 17.05
N ALA A 89 1.24 -3.69 17.07
CA ALA A 89 2.44 -3.07 17.65
C ALA A 89 2.92 -1.83 16.89
N ALA A 90 2.56 -1.70 15.61
CA ALA A 90 2.88 -0.55 14.75
C ALA A 90 1.86 0.60 14.89
N GLY A 91 0.86 0.47 15.77
CA GLY A 91 -0.16 1.50 16.00
C GLY A 91 -1.26 1.53 14.93
N LEU A 92 -1.42 0.45 14.16
CA LEU A 92 -2.54 0.28 13.25
C LEU A 92 -3.77 -0.17 14.04
N GLU A 93 -4.88 0.58 13.91
CA GLU A 93 -6.10 0.34 14.69
C GLU A 93 -7.06 -0.65 14.02
N GLY A 94 -6.95 -0.85 12.70
CA GLY A 94 -7.85 -1.73 11.95
C GLY A 94 -7.74 -1.57 10.44
N VAL A 95 -8.73 -2.09 9.72
CA VAL A 95 -8.84 -2.01 8.25
C VAL A 95 -10.15 -1.35 7.82
N VAL A 96 -10.13 -0.67 6.68
CA VAL A 96 -11.30 -0.07 6.04
C VAL A 96 -11.63 -0.91 4.80
N PHE A 97 -12.89 -1.31 4.65
CA PHE A 97 -13.38 -2.17 3.57
C PHE A 97 -14.67 -1.64 2.94
#